data_AF-A0A9D2KMD7-F1
#
_entry.id   AF-A0A9D2KMD7-F1
#
_cell.length_a   1.000
_cell.length_b   1.000
_cell.length_c   1.000
_cell.angle_alpha   90.00
_cell.angle_beta   90.00
_cell.angle_gamma   90.00
#
_symmetry.space_group_name_H-M   'P 1'
#
loop_
_entity.id
_entity.type
_entity.pdbx_description
1 polymer ?
#
loop_
_entity_poly.entity_id
_entity_poly.type
_entity_poly.pdbx_seq_one_letter_code
_entity_poly.pdbx_strand_id
1 'polypeptide(L)'
;MPFSYNPLWEILIRKKWTKEKLRTEIHASPSTIAAMGRGEGISPKVLARICEKLNISDISQIMYYIPEGYVDGIKVNPPNSYEDDESQTPNT
;
A
#
# COMPACT_ATOMS: atom_id res chain seq x y z
N MET A 1 -5.17 5.11 -2.77
CA MET A 1 -4.79 4.25 -1.63
C MET A 1 -3.44 4.76 -1.14
N PRO A 2 -3.29 5.16 0.14
CA PRO A 2 -2.06 5.79 0.60
C PRO A 2 -0.89 4.82 0.80
N PHE A 3 -1.13 3.51 0.96
CA PHE A 3 -0.06 2.54 1.23
C PHE A 3 -0.08 1.36 0.25
N SER A 4 1.10 0.89 -0.14
CA SER A 4 1.30 -0.40 -0.81
C SER A 4 1.76 -1.44 0.21
N TYR A 5 1.16 -2.63 0.16
CA TYR A 5 1.57 -3.81 0.93
C TYR A 5 2.18 -4.91 0.03
N ASN A 6 2.54 -4.56 -1.22
CA ASN A 6 3.13 -5.50 -2.17
C ASN A 6 4.38 -6.22 -1.60
N PRO A 7 5.31 -5.53 -0.90
CA PRO A 7 6.45 -6.20 -0.29
C PRO A 7 6.04 -7.33 0.67
N LEU A 8 5.04 -7.08 1.52
CA LEU A 8 4.50 -8.11 2.41
C LEU A 8 3.92 -9.30 1.62
N TRP A 9 3.15 -9.04 0.56
CA TRP A 9 2.55 -10.09 -0.25
C TRP A 9 3.58 -10.96 -0.95
N GLU A 10 4.65 -10.37 -1.46
CA GLU A 10 5.78 -11.11 -2.04
C GLU A 10 6.47 -11.99 -1.00
N ILE A 11 6.66 -11.50 0.24
CA ILE A 11 7.20 -12.30 1.34
C ILE A 11 6.31 -13.49 1.63
N LEU A 12 4.98 -13.32 1.65
CA LEU A 12 4.05 -14.43 1.86
C LEU A 12 4.15 -15.48 0.76
N ILE A 13 4.24 -15.06 -0.51
CA ILE A 13 4.41 -15.97 -1.66
C ILE A 13 5.70 -16.78 -1.51
N ARG A 14 6.82 -16.12 -1.20
CA ARG A 14 8.12 -16.78 -0.99
C ARG A 14 8.09 -17.78 0.17
N LYS A 15 7.30 -17.50 1.22
CA LYS A 15 7.08 -18.39 2.36
C LYS A 15 5.98 -19.43 2.15
N LYS A 16 5.29 -19.44 1.00
CA LYS A 16 4.07 -20.24 0.74
C LYS A 16 2.97 -20.03 1.80
N TRP A 17 2.81 -18.81 2.29
CA TRP A 17 1.77 -18.42 3.24
C TRP A 17 0.58 -17.79 2.51
N THR A 18 -0.63 -18.14 2.94
CA THR A 18 -1.84 -17.44 2.53
C THR A 18 -2.04 -16.18 3.36
N LYS A 19 -2.83 -15.21 2.88
CA LYS A 19 -3.23 -14.05 3.69
C LYS A 19 -3.99 -14.46 4.95
N GLU A 20 -4.75 -15.55 4.89
CA GLU A 20 -5.46 -16.14 6.03
C GLU A 20 -4.51 -16.79 7.05
N LYS A 21 -3.44 -17.44 6.57
CA LYS A 21 -2.35 -17.91 7.42
C LYS A 21 -1.74 -16.73 8.17
N LEU A 22 -1.33 -15.67 7.47
CA LEU A 22 -0.81 -14.45 8.10
C LEU A 22 -1.79 -13.91 9.16
N ARG A 23 -3.07 -13.76 8.82
CA ARG A 23 -4.12 -13.26 9.72
C ARG A 23 -4.15 -14.01 11.04
N THR A 24 -4.13 -15.34 10.96
CA THR A 24 -4.21 -16.23 12.11
C THR A 24 -2.93 -16.13 12.95
N GLU A 25 -1.77 -16.13 12.28
CA GLU A 25 -0.44 -16.07 12.90
C GLU A 25 -0.15 -14.75 13.62
N ILE A 26 -0.74 -13.63 13.18
CA ILE A 26 -0.62 -12.31 13.85
C ILE A 26 -1.83 -11.98 14.74
N HIS A 27 -2.80 -12.89 14.87
CA HIS A 27 -4.05 -12.69 15.60
C HIS A 27 -4.81 -11.42 15.17
N ALA A 28 -4.94 -11.21 13.86
CA ALA A 28 -5.68 -10.09 13.29
C ALA A 28 -7.12 -10.45 12.93
N SER A 29 -7.97 -9.42 12.87
CA SER A 29 -9.32 -9.55 12.33
C SER A 29 -9.28 -9.71 10.81
N PRO A 30 -10.32 -10.31 10.19
CA PRO A 30 -10.47 -10.30 8.73
C PRO A 30 -10.47 -8.88 8.15
N SER A 31 -11.06 -7.91 8.88
CA SER A 31 -11.07 -6.50 8.48
C SER A 31 -9.66 -5.89 8.35
N THR A 32 -8.70 -6.35 9.16
CA THR A 32 -7.30 -5.90 9.06
C THR A 32 -6.66 -6.36 7.75
N ILE A 33 -6.89 -7.61 7.34
CA ILE A 33 -6.40 -8.12 6.04
C ILE A 33 -7.07 -7.37 4.88
N ALA A 34 -8.38 -7.12 5.00
CA ALA A 34 -9.12 -6.38 4.00
C ALA A 34 -8.62 -4.92 3.85
N ALA A 35 -8.30 -4.26 4.97
CA ALA A 35 -7.71 -2.91 4.99
C ALA A 35 -6.35 -2.89 4.26
N MET A 36 -5.46 -3.85 4.55
CA MET A 36 -4.19 -3.99 3.80
C MET A 36 -4.43 -4.24 2.31
N GLY A 37 -5.46 -5.01 1.94
CA GLY A 37 -5.85 -5.24 0.55
C GLY A 37 -6.35 -3.99 -0.17
N ARG A 38 -6.91 -3.01 0.56
CA ARG A 38 -7.34 -1.70 0.04
C ARG A 38 -6.27 -0.62 0.19
N GLY A 39 -5.07 -0.96 0.64
CA GLY A 39 -3.98 -0.02 0.87
C GLY A 39 -4.28 1.03 1.95
N GLU A 40 -5.14 0.69 2.91
CA GLU A 40 -5.43 1.50 4.09
C GLU A 40 -4.33 1.35 5.15
N GLY A 41 -4.18 2.34 6.02
CA GLY A 41 -3.28 2.25 7.16
C GLY A 41 -3.75 1.23 8.20
N ILE A 42 -2.81 0.56 8.84
CA ILE A 42 -3.06 -0.33 9.99
C ILE A 42 -2.38 0.23 11.24
N SER A 43 -2.80 -0.23 12.42
CA SER A 43 -2.21 0.26 13.67
C SER A 43 -0.77 -0.24 13.85
N PRO A 44 0.11 0.54 14.52
CA PRO A 44 1.47 0.11 14.85
C PRO A 44 1.53 -1.22 15.62
N LYS A 45 0.51 -1.54 16.42
CA LYS A 45 0.41 -2.82 17.13
C LYS A 45 0.21 -4.01 16.18
N VAL A 46 -0.47 -3.82 15.04
CA VAL A 46 -0.54 -4.86 14.00
C VAL A 46 0.82 -4.99 13.30
N LEU A 47 1.46 -3.86 12.95
CA LEU A 47 2.79 -3.86 12.34
C LEU A 47 3.82 -4.60 13.19
N ALA A 48 3.88 -4.32 14.50
CA ALA A 48 4.79 -5.00 15.42
C ALA A 48 4.60 -6.53 15.42
N ARG A 49 3.35 -7.01 15.43
CA ARG A 49 3.05 -8.45 15.36
C ARG A 49 3.48 -9.07 14.03
N ILE A 50 3.33 -8.35 12.91
CA ILE A 50 3.83 -8.80 11.60
C ILE A 50 5.37 -8.89 11.63
N CYS A 51 6.04 -7.84 12.14
CA CYS A 51 7.49 -7.79 12.30
C CYS A 51 8.01 -8.98 13.11
N GLU A 52 7.45 -9.22 14.30
CA GLU A 52 7.81 -10.34 15.17
C GLU A 52 7.58 -11.68 14.47
N LYS A 53 6.43 -11.85 13.80
CA LYS A 53 6.05 -13.14 13.23
C LYS A 53 6.81 -13.51 11.97
N LEU A 54 7.20 -12.53 11.17
CA LEU A 54 7.94 -12.72 9.93
C LEU A 54 9.44 -12.47 10.09
N ASN A 55 9.88 -12.08 11.28
CA ASN A 55 11.25 -11.72 11.65
C ASN A 55 11.80 -10.57 10.79
N ILE A 56 10.99 -9.52 10.66
CA ILE A 56 11.27 -8.31 9.86
C ILE A 56 11.54 -7.15 10.83
N SER A 57 12.69 -6.49 10.68
CA SER A 57 13.05 -5.30 11.45
C SER A 57 12.77 -3.99 10.70
N ASP A 58 12.72 -4.04 9.38
CA ASP A 58 12.48 -2.88 8.53
C ASP A 58 11.03 -2.87 8.00
N ILE A 59 10.26 -1.85 8.39
CA ILE A 59 8.85 -1.68 8.00
C ILE A 59 8.72 -1.51 6.47
N SER A 60 9.74 -1.03 5.77
CA SER A 60 9.71 -0.88 4.30
C SER A 60 9.50 -2.21 3.58
N GLN A 61 9.89 -3.33 4.20
CA GLN A 61 9.64 -4.69 3.70
C GLN A 61 8.19 -5.15 3.89
N ILE A 62 7.40 -4.41 4.66
CA ILE A 62 5.98 -4.68 4.89
C ILE A 62 5.13 -3.74 4.04
N MET A 63 5.39 -2.43 4.13
CA MET A 63 4.61 -1.41 3.44
C MET A 63 5.41 -0.14 3.16
N TYR A 64 4.96 0.64 2.18
CA TYR A 64 5.45 1.99 1.92
C TYR A 64 4.31 2.92 1.48
N TYR A 65 4.50 4.21 1.69
CA TYR A 65 3.53 5.24 1.28
C TYR A 65 3.62 5.52 -0.22
N ILE A 66 2.47 5.69 -0.87
CA ILE A 66 2.35 6.03 -2.28
C ILE A 66 1.94 7.51 -2.39
N PRO A 67 2.85 8.42 -2.79
CA PRO A 67 2.50 9.81 -3.03
C PRO A 67 1.50 9.96 -4.17
N GLU A 68 0.69 11.03 -4.14
CA GLU A 68 -0.21 11.32 -5.24
C GLU A 68 0.56 11.49 -6.56
N GLY A 69 0.04 10.91 -7.64
CA GLY A 69 0.71 10.90 -8.94
C GLY A 69 1.86 9.90 -9.05
N TYR A 70 1.99 8.93 -8.14
CA TYR A 70 2.95 7.83 -8.24
C TYR A 70 2.26 6.47 -8.09
N VAL A 71 2.77 5.45 -8.80
CA VAL A 71 2.46 4.03 -8.56
C VAL A 71 3.75 3.23 -8.69
N ASP A 72 4.06 2.41 -7.69
CA ASP A 72 5.27 1.58 -7.63
C ASP A 72 6.57 2.36 -7.99
N GLY A 73 6.66 3.63 -7.56
CA GLY A 73 7.81 4.51 -7.84
C GLY A 73 7.82 5.17 -9.21
N ILE A 74 6.83 4.92 -10.05
CA ILE A 74 6.66 5.52 -11.38
C ILE A 74 5.71 6.71 -11.25
N LYS A 75 6.16 7.91 -11.66
CA LYS A 75 5.29 9.08 -11.78
C LYS A 75 4.23 8.80 -12.84
N VAL A 76 2.98 8.70 -12.43
CA VAL A 76 1.83 8.65 -13.33
C VAL A 76 1.22 10.03 -13.39
N ASN A 77 1.02 10.53 -14.60
CA ASN A 77 0.21 11.72 -14.77
C ASN A 77 -1.19 11.37 -14.26
N PRO A 78 -1.73 12.16 -13.30
CA PRO A 78 -3.06 11.90 -12.79
C PRO A 78 -4.05 11.92 -13.96
N PRO A 79 -5.05 11.03 -14.00
CA PRO A 79 -6.02 10.93 -15.10
C PRO A 79 -6.91 12.17 -15.26
N ASN A 80 -6.65 13.25 -14.51
CA ASN A 80 -7.36 14.51 -14.61
C ASN A 80 -6.47 15.68 -14.14
N SER A 81 -5.26 15.82 -14.68
CA SER A 81 -4.76 17.17 -14.87
C SER A 81 -5.69 17.80 -15.89
N TYR A 82 -6.66 18.59 -15.43
CA TYR A 82 -7.23 19.61 -16.29
C TYR A 82 -6.01 20.38 -16.81
N GLU A 83 -5.67 20.15 -18.08
CA GLU A 83 -5.02 21.19 -18.84
C GLU A 83 -6.04 22.32 -18.81
N ASP A 84 -5.86 23.26 -17.88
CA ASP A 84 -6.41 24.59 -18.02
C ASP A 84 -5.82 25.12 -19.33
N ASP A 85 -6.50 24.84 -20.44
CA ASP A 85 -6.32 25.51 -21.72
C ASP A 85 -6.79 26.95 -21.53
N GLU A 86 -6.00 27.72 -20.78
CA GLU A 86 -6.07 29.16 -20.74
C GLU A 86 -5.28 29.70 -21.93
N SER A 87 -5.69 29.33 -23.15
CA SER A 87 -5.12 29.89 -24.37
C SER A 87 -6.05 29.76 -25.58
N GLN A 88 -7.10 30.59 -25.62
CA GLN A 88 -7.33 31.59 -26.69
C GLN A 88 -8.80 32.02 -26.75
N THR A 89 -9.10 33.21 -26.23
CA THR A 89 -10.06 34.08 -26.91
C THR A 89 -9.26 35.16 -27.64
N PRO A 90 -9.24 35.17 -28.99
CA PRO A 90 -8.74 36.34 -29.70
C PRO A 90 -9.77 37.47 -29.51
N ASN A 91 -9.44 38.42 -28.64
CA ASN A 91 -10.08 39.73 -28.67
C ASN A 91 -9.63 40.46 -29.94
N THR A 92 -10.45 40.42 -30.99
CA THR A 92 -10.67 41.52 -31.96
C THR A 92 -12.00 41.27 -32.67
#